data_AF-A0A2M7RTG8-F1
#
_entry.id   AF-A0A2M7RTG8-F1
#
_cell.length_a   1.000
_cell.length_b   1.000
_cell.length_c   1.000
_cell.angle_alpha   90.00
_cell.angle_beta   90.00
_cell.angle_gamma   90.00
#
_symmetry.space_group_name_H-M   'P 1'
#
loop_
_entity.id
_entity.type
_entity.pdbx_description
1 polymer ?
#
loop_
_entity_poly.entity_id
_entity_poly.type
_entity_poly.pdbx_seq_one_letter_code
_entity_poly.pdbx_strand_id
1 'polypeptide(L)'
;MKKKYQAHPWHGIKIGANAPIEVMSFIEMTPSDSVKYEVDKASGFLKVDRPQKFSNIVPALYGFIPQTYCAEEVGKFCMEKTGK
;
A
#
# COMPACT_ATOMS: atom_id res chain seq x y z
N MET A 1 -21.96 17.50 -2.65
CA MET A 1 -21.01 18.02 -3.66
C MET A 1 -20.24 16.87 -4.27
N LYS A 2 -20.28 16.68 -5.61
CA LYS A 2 -19.39 15.74 -6.30
C LYS A 2 -17.97 16.34 -6.32
N LYS A 3 -16.96 15.60 -5.85
CA LYS A 3 -15.56 16.03 -5.98
C LYS A 3 -15.20 16.08 -7.46
N LYS A 4 -14.61 17.19 -7.90
CA LYS A 4 -14.17 17.43 -9.29
C LYS A 4 -12.90 16.64 -9.65
N TYR A 5 -12.20 16.14 -8.64
CA TYR A 5 -10.93 15.43 -8.74
C TYR A 5 -10.99 14.12 -7.96
N GLN A 6 -10.31 13.10 -8.48
CA GLN A 6 -10.10 11.85 -7.77
C GLN A 6 -9.09 12.07 -6.65
N ALA A 7 -9.36 11.50 -5.48
CA ALA A 7 -8.42 11.55 -4.37
C ALA A 7 -7.19 10.69 -4.71
N HIS A 8 -5.99 11.22 -4.45
CA HIS A 8 -4.77 10.45 -4.51
C HIS A 8 -4.84 9.28 -3.50
N PRO A 9 -4.58 8.02 -3.89
CA PRO A 9 -4.74 6.86 -3.01
C PRO A 9 -4.01 6.98 -1.67
N TRP A 10 -2.77 7.49 -1.71
CA TRP A 10 -1.95 7.67 -0.51
C TRP A 10 -2.33 8.89 0.34
N HIS A 11 -2.49 10.08 -0.25
CA HIS A 11 -2.66 11.32 0.51
C HIS A 11 -4.13 11.71 0.76
N GLY A 12 -5.02 11.38 -0.18
CA GLY A 12 -6.40 11.87 -0.22
C GLY A 12 -7.45 10.93 0.38
N ILE A 13 -7.09 9.67 0.62
CA ILE A 13 -7.93 8.70 1.33
C ILE A 13 -7.57 8.75 2.82
N LYS A 14 -8.59 8.81 3.68
CA LYS A 14 -8.38 8.80 5.14
C LYS A 14 -8.05 7.38 5.60
N ILE A 15 -7.14 7.27 6.58
CA ILE A 15 -6.78 6.00 7.22
C ILE A 15 -7.95 5.27 7.90
N GLY A 16 -9.00 5.99 8.30
CA GLY A 16 -10.16 5.44 9.02
C GLY A 16 -10.28 6.03 10.43
N ALA A 17 -11.50 6.11 10.97
CA ALA A 17 -11.75 6.73 12.28
C ALA A 17 -11.32 5.84 13.47
N ASN A 18 -11.23 4.53 13.25
CA ASN A 18 -10.91 3.52 14.26
C ASN A 18 -9.43 3.10 14.23
N ALA A 19 -8.59 3.81 13.48
CA ALA A 19 -7.16 3.52 13.44
C ALA A 19 -6.56 3.68 14.84
N PRO A 20 -5.68 2.76 15.30
CA PRO A 20 -5.03 1.68 14.53
C PRO A 20 -5.76 0.32 14.55
N ILE A 21 -6.89 0.19 15.26
CA ILE A 21 -7.60 -1.09 15.46
C ILE A 21 -8.23 -1.59 14.15
N GLU A 22 -8.82 -0.68 13.39
CA GLU A 22 -9.38 -0.93 12.07
C GLU A 22 -8.90 0.17 11.12
N VAL A 23 -8.38 -0.23 9.96
CA VAL A 23 -7.76 0.68 8.99
C VAL A 23 -8.34 0.47 7.60
N MET A 24 -8.41 1.56 6.84
CA MET A 24 -8.63 1.51 5.41
C MET A 24 -7.36 1.01 4.72
N SER A 25 -7.51 0.06 3.79
CA SER A 25 -6.41 -0.42 2.95
C SER A 25 -6.73 -0.13 1.49
N PHE A 26 -5.77 0.43 0.77
CA PHE A 26 -5.85 0.59 -0.68
C PHE A 26 -5.22 -0.64 -1.34
N ILE A 27 -6.04 -1.44 -2.01
CA ILE A 27 -5.62 -2.72 -2.60
C ILE A 27 -4.94 -2.47 -3.95
N GLU A 28 -3.70 -2.95 -4.07
CA GLU A 28 -2.89 -2.89 -5.27
C GLU A 28 -2.95 -4.21 -6.05
N MET A 29 -3.12 -5.33 -5.37
CA MET A 29 -3.14 -6.65 -5.96
C MET A 29 -4.17 -7.57 -5.32
N THR A 30 -4.68 -8.48 -6.14
CA THR A 30 -5.58 -9.57 -5.77
C THR A 30 -4.92 -10.92 -6.06
N PRO A 31 -5.43 -12.03 -5.49
CA PRO A 31 -4.92 -13.37 -5.81
C PRO A 31 -5.04 -13.79 -7.28
N SER A 32 -5.86 -13.11 -8.08
CA SER A 32 -5.97 -13.38 -9.53
C SER A 32 -4.90 -12.67 -10.36
N ASP A 33 -4.14 -11.73 -9.80
CA ASP A 33 -3.16 -10.95 -10.55
C ASP A 33 -1.86 -11.72 -10.78
N SER A 34 -1.40 -11.75 -12.03
CA SER A 34 -0.17 -12.43 -12.46
C SER A 34 1.07 -11.52 -12.47
N VAL A 35 0.89 -10.23 -12.23
CA VAL A 35 1.96 -9.22 -12.18
C VAL A 35 1.88 -8.44 -10.88
N LYS A 36 3.02 -7.94 -10.42
CA LYS A 36 3.08 -7.08 -9.25
C LYS A 36 2.76 -5.65 -9.66
N TYR A 37 1.66 -5.14 -9.14
CA TYR A 37 1.30 -3.73 -9.24
C TYR A 37 1.78 -2.95 -8.02
N GLU A 38 2.05 -1.66 -8.22
CA GLU A 38 2.24 -0.68 -7.16
C GLU A 38 1.61 0.64 -7.58
N VAL A 39 1.15 1.43 -6.62
CA VAL A 39 0.79 2.82 -6.86
C VAL A 39 2.05 3.64 -7.13
N ASP A 40 2.06 4.32 -8.27
CA ASP A 40 3.05 5.35 -8.56
C ASP A 40 2.82 6.54 -7.61
N LYS A 41 3.76 6.79 -6.71
CA LYS A 41 3.63 7.78 -5.62
C LYS A 41 3.45 9.22 -6.13
N ALA A 42 3.91 9.53 -7.34
CA ALA A 42 3.81 10.87 -7.89
C ALA A 42 2.44 11.16 -8.49
N SER A 43 1.89 10.20 -9.25
CA SER A 43 0.62 10.37 -9.96
C SER A 43 -0.60 9.78 -9.24
N GLY A 44 -0.39 8.80 -8.37
CA GLY A 44 -1.45 8.04 -7.71
C GLY A 44 -2.10 6.97 -8.58
N PHE A 45 -1.57 6.71 -9.78
CA PHE A 45 -2.07 5.63 -10.64
C PHE A 45 -1.44 4.29 -10.29
N LEU A 46 -2.20 3.22 -10.47
CA LEU A 46 -1.69 1.86 -10.37
C LEU A 46 -0.80 1.56 -11.58
N LYS A 47 0.42 1.11 -11.33
CA LYS A 47 1.44 0.83 -12.35
C LYS A 47 1.98 -0.58 -12.15
N VAL A 48 2.34 -1.24 -13.25
CA VAL A 48 3.09 -2.50 -13.18
C VAL A 48 4.50 -2.18 -12.67
N ASP A 49 4.84 -2.71 -11.50
CA ASP A 49 6.20 -2.69 -10.96
C ASP A 49 7.04 -3.73 -11.71
N ARG A 50 6.57 -4.98 -11.72
CA ARG A 50 7.24 -6.09 -12.43
C ARG A 50 6.30 -7.28 -12.67
N PRO A 51 6.58 -8.14 -13.67
CA PRO A 51 5.95 -9.46 -13.74
C PRO A 51 6.36 -10.32 -12.53
N GLN A 52 5.55 -11.33 -12.21
CA GLN A 52 5.97 -12.34 -11.25
C GLN A 52 7.10 -13.19 -11.86
N LYS A 53 8.20 -13.31 -11.12
CA LYS A 53 9.40 -14.04 -11.57
C LYS A 53 9.20 -15.56 -11.58
N PHE A 54 8.36 -16.05 -10.69
CA PHE A 54 8.04 -17.47 -10.51
C PHE A 54 6.53 -17.64 -10.44
N SER A 55 6.05 -18.89 -10.37
CA SER A 55 4.63 -19.23 -10.29
C SER A 55 4.00 -18.95 -8.91
N ASN A 56 4.41 -17.86 -8.25
CA ASN A 56 3.85 -17.44 -6.98
C ASN A 56 2.58 -16.63 -7.21
N ILE A 57 1.58 -16.90 -6.38
CA ILE A 57 0.33 -16.14 -6.30
C ILE A 57 0.34 -15.40 -4.96
N VAL A 58 -0.13 -14.15 -4.95
CA VAL A 58 -0.35 -13.42 -3.70
C VAL A 58 -1.60 -14.02 -3.03
N PRO A 59 -1.50 -14.64 -1.85
CA PRO A 59 -2.61 -15.45 -1.31
C PRO A 59 -3.73 -14.61 -0.68
N ALA A 60 -3.61 -13.28 -0.69
CA ALA A 60 -4.55 -12.35 -0.06
C ALA A 60 -4.65 -11.04 -0.88
N LEU A 61 -5.59 -10.18 -0.52
CA LEU A 61 -5.60 -8.80 -1.01
C LEU A 61 -4.36 -8.09 -0.45
N TYR A 62 -3.54 -7.54 -1.34
CA TYR A 62 -2.29 -6.86 -0.99
C TYR A 62 -2.35 -5.40 -1.40
N GLY A 63 -1.76 -4.54 -0.57
CA GLY A 63 -1.75 -3.10 -0.80
C GLY A 63 -1.15 -2.37 0.40
N PHE A 64 -1.56 -1.12 0.60
CA PHE A 64 -1.01 -0.27 1.66
C PHE A 64 -2.08 0.52 2.41
N ILE A 65 -1.71 1.01 3.59
CA ILE A 65 -2.56 1.86 4.43
C ILE A 65 -2.37 3.32 4.02
N PRO A 66 -3.41 4.05 3.60
CA PRO A 66 -3.32 5.47 3.25
C PRO A 66 -2.74 6.31 4.40
N GLN A 67 -2.07 7.40 4.06
CA GLN A 67 -1.48 8.36 5.01
C GLN A 67 -0.45 7.76 5.99
N THR A 68 0.17 6.63 5.66
CA THR A 68 1.27 6.04 6.43
C THR A 68 2.59 6.12 5.66
N TYR A 69 3.73 6.09 6.38
CA TYR A 69 5.05 6.10 5.77
C TYR A 69 6.04 5.31 6.64
N CYS A 70 6.75 4.35 6.02
CA CYS A 70 7.78 3.56 6.69
C CYS A 70 9.16 4.07 6.28
N ALA A 71 9.85 4.77 7.20
CA ALA A 71 11.23 5.23 7.02
C ALA A 71 12.03 5.08 8.31
N GLU A 72 12.59 6.17 8.83
CA GLU A 72 13.56 6.16 9.93
C GLU A 72 13.04 5.47 11.20
N GLU A 73 11.83 5.80 11.65
CA GLU A 73 11.26 5.23 12.87
C GLU A 73 11.03 3.71 12.76
N VAL A 74 10.47 3.27 11.64
CA VAL A 74 10.23 1.84 11.36
C VAL A 74 11.56 1.10 11.16
N GLY A 75 12.53 1.73 10.50
CA GLY A 75 13.89 1.21 10.34
C GLY A 75 14.57 1.01 11.70
N LYS A 76 14.54 2.03 12.55
CA LYS A 76 15.08 1.96 13.92
C LYS A 76 14.40 0.86 14.74
N PHE A 77 13.07 0.78 14.70
CA PHE A 77 12.32 -0.27 15.36
C PHE A 77 12.74 -1.67 14.86
N CYS A 78 12.92 -1.85 13.56
CA CYS A 78 13.39 -3.11 12.98
C CYS A 78 14.79 -3.49 13.49
N MET A 79 15.73 -2.54 13.54
CA MET A 79 17.08 -2.77 14.07
C MET A 79 17.05 -3.18 15.54
N GLU A 80 16.31 -2.44 16.37
CA GLU A 80 16.11 -2.76 17.79
C GLU A 80 15.51 -4.15 18.01
N LYS A 81 14.56 -4.59 17.17
CA LYS A 81 13.91 -5.91 17.31
C LYS A 81 14.71 -7.07 16.73
N THR A 82 15.60 -6.81 15.78
CA THR A 82 16.41 -7.85 15.12
C THR A 82 17.81 -7.99 15.72
N GLY A 83 18.17 -7.14 16.70
CA GLY A 83 19.47 -7.18 17.37
C GLY A 83 20.63 -6.75 16.47
N LYS A 84 20.35 -5.91 15.47
CA LYS A 84 21.34 -5.35 14.56
C LYS A 84 21.53 -3.86 14.82
#